data_AF-A0A9W4R0R2-F1
#
_entry.id   AF-A0A9W4R0R2-F1
#
_cell.length_a   1.000
_cell.length_b   1.000
_cell.length_c   1.000
_cell.angle_alpha   90.00
_cell.angle_beta   90.00
_cell.angle_gamma   90.00
#
_symmetry.space_group_name_H-M   'P 1'
#
loop_
_entity.id
_entity.type
_entity.pdbx_description
1 polymer ?
#
loop_
_entity_poly.entity_id
_entity_poly.type
_entity_poly.pdbx_seq_one_letter_code
_entity_poly.pdbx_strand_id
1 'polypeptide(L)'
;MFDKNDAIAYAEWFSDKTAQTYRLPTEVEWEYAARSGTETEYPWGNEIGKNLANCGWCGSEWSNKRTAPVGSFSANAFGLYDTVGNVWEWTSSTGNKKDAVVRGGAWNFASSLARASTRLILAPDFRANYIGFRLMSER
;
A
#
# COMPACT_ATOMS: atom_id res chain seq x y z
N MET A 1 9.11 0.10 12.95
CA MET A 1 8.96 0.84 11.68
C MET A 1 10.05 0.33 10.75
N PHE A 2 9.69 -0.01 9.52
CA PHE A 2 10.56 -0.74 8.58
C PHE A 2 10.92 0.16 7.41
N ASP A 3 12.17 0.11 6.97
CA ASP A 3 12.57 0.75 5.72
C ASP A 3 12.41 -0.22 4.54
N LYS A 4 12.80 0.21 3.33
CA LYS A 4 12.68 -0.64 2.14
C LYS A 4 13.57 -1.88 2.20
N ASN A 5 14.75 -1.77 2.80
CA ASN A 5 15.69 -2.90 2.89
C ASN A 5 15.18 -3.96 3.86
N ASP A 6 14.55 -3.57 4.97
CA ASP A 6 13.89 -4.52 5.87
C ASP A 6 12.77 -5.29 5.15
N ALA A 7 11.98 -4.60 4.32
CA ALA A 7 10.88 -5.21 3.58
C ALA A 7 11.38 -6.21 2.52
N ILE A 8 12.51 -5.91 1.87
CA ILE A 8 13.21 -6.82 0.96
C ILE A 8 13.77 -8.02 1.73
N ALA A 9 14.49 -7.79 2.83
CA ALA A 9 15.05 -8.86 3.65
C ALA A 9 13.96 -9.81 4.21
N TYR A 10 12.79 -9.26 4.57
CA TYR A 10 11.65 -10.08 4.97
C TYR A 10 11.13 -10.94 3.82
N ALA A 11 11.04 -10.39 2.60
CA ALA A 11 10.61 -11.15 1.43
C ALA A 11 11.58 -12.29 1.11
N GLU A 12 12.89 -12.05 1.17
CA GLU A 12 13.94 -13.05 0.98
C GLU A 12 13.84 -14.16 2.03
N TRP A 13 13.78 -13.78 3.32
CA TRP A 13 13.61 -14.73 4.41
C TRP A 13 12.33 -15.57 4.26
N PHE A 14 11.21 -14.94 3.88
CA PHE A 14 9.96 -15.65 3.71
C PHE A 14 9.99 -16.60 2.51
N SER A 15 10.74 -16.22 1.46
CA SER A 15 10.97 -17.08 0.30
C SER A 15 11.72 -18.35 0.68
N ASP A 16 12.81 -18.21 1.45
CA ASP A 16 13.59 -19.33 1.94
C ASP A 16 12.75 -20.26 2.83
N LYS A 17 11.86 -19.69 3.65
CA LYS A 17 11.01 -20.47 4.56
C LYS A 17 9.92 -21.27 3.87
N THR A 18 9.43 -20.80 2.73
CA THR A 18 8.29 -21.40 2.02
C THR A 18 8.71 -22.17 0.77
N ALA A 19 9.97 -22.07 0.36
CA ALA A 19 10.48 -22.56 -0.92
C ALA A 19 9.70 -22.01 -2.13
N GLN A 20 9.17 -20.79 -1.99
CA GLN A 20 8.47 -20.05 -3.05
C GLN A 20 9.06 -18.64 -3.15
N THR A 21 9.20 -18.11 -4.36
CA THR A 21 9.77 -16.77 -4.56
C THR A 21 8.75 -15.69 -4.20
N TYR A 22 9.06 -14.90 -3.16
CA TYR A 22 8.34 -13.68 -2.78
C TYR A 22 9.21 -12.44 -2.96
N ARG A 23 8.57 -11.34 -3.35
CA ARG A 23 9.20 -10.03 -3.46
C ARG A 23 8.21 -8.91 -3.19
N LEU A 24 8.69 -7.68 -3.10
CA LEU A 24 7.82 -6.52 -3.20
C LEU A 24 7.24 -6.41 -4.62
N PRO A 25 5.97 -5.98 -4.77
CA PRO A 25 5.42 -5.65 -6.08
C PRO A 25 6.19 -4.47 -6.69
N THR A 26 6.29 -4.44 -8.01
CA THR A 26 6.62 -3.21 -8.73
C THR A 26 5.51 -2.18 -8.55
N GLU A 27 5.79 -0.90 -8.79
CA GLU A 27 4.75 0.15 -8.76
C GLU A 27 3.58 -0.19 -9.69
N VAL A 28 3.87 -0.71 -10.88
CA VAL A 28 2.85 -1.04 -11.88
C VAL A 28 2.01 -2.23 -11.44
N GLU A 29 2.62 -3.29 -10.90
CA GLU A 29 1.88 -4.42 -10.35
C GLU A 29 1.01 -4.00 -9.16
N TRP A 30 1.52 -3.12 -8.29
CA TRP A 30 0.78 -2.58 -7.17
C TRP A 30 -0.45 -1.80 -7.65
N GLU A 31 -0.28 -0.89 -8.61
CA GLU A 31 -1.39 -0.09 -9.16
C GLU A 31 -2.43 -0.97 -9.86
N TYR A 32 -1.99 -1.94 -10.66
CA TYR A 32 -2.87 -2.90 -11.31
C TYR A 32 -3.72 -3.67 -10.28
N ALA A 33 -3.07 -4.18 -9.23
CA ALA A 33 -3.72 -4.90 -8.16
C ALA A 33 -4.70 -4.02 -7.37
N ALA A 34 -4.34 -2.76 -7.09
CA ALA A 34 -5.18 -1.80 -6.37
C ALA A 34 -6.43 -1.40 -7.18
N ARG A 35 -6.28 -1.20 -8.50
CA ARG A 35 -7.37 -0.87 -9.43
C ARG A 35 -8.36 -2.01 -9.62
N SER A 36 -7.90 -3.26 -9.57
CA SER A 36 -8.72 -4.46 -9.75
C SER A 36 -9.69 -4.39 -10.93
N GLY A 37 -9.21 -3.94 -12.09
CA GLY A 37 -10.01 -3.83 -13.32
C GLY A 37 -10.78 -2.52 -13.50
N THR A 38 -10.64 -1.56 -12.59
CA THR A 38 -11.27 -0.22 -12.69
C THR A 38 -10.30 0.84 -13.20
N GLU A 39 -10.83 1.88 -13.85
CA GLU A 39 -10.08 3.09 -14.23
C GLU A 39 -10.33 4.27 -13.28
N THR A 40 -11.13 4.05 -12.24
CA THR A 40 -11.55 5.07 -11.27
C THR A 40 -10.44 5.42 -10.27
N GLU A 41 -10.66 6.48 -9.49
CA GLU A 41 -9.68 6.93 -8.48
C GLU A 41 -9.49 5.94 -7.33
N TYR A 42 -10.56 5.23 -6.94
CA TYR A 42 -10.60 4.17 -5.93
C TYR A 42 -11.24 2.93 -6.55
N PRO A 43 -11.02 1.71 -6.00
CA PRO A 43 -11.55 0.49 -6.60
C PRO A 43 -13.09 0.40 -6.59
N TRP A 44 -13.78 1.29 -5.87
CA TRP A 44 -15.25 1.39 -5.81
C TRP A 44 -15.82 2.62 -6.50
N GLY A 45 -15.00 3.51 -7.08
CA GLY A 45 -15.49 4.73 -7.74
C GLY A 45 -14.54 5.91 -7.64
N ASN A 46 -15.02 7.10 -8.04
CA ASN A 46 -14.24 8.33 -8.06
C ASN A 46 -14.36 9.17 -6.77
N GLU A 47 -15.18 8.71 -5.82
CA GLU A 47 -15.34 9.37 -4.53
C GLU A 47 -14.84 8.46 -3.41
N ILE A 48 -14.11 9.03 -2.45
CA ILE A 48 -13.59 8.28 -1.31
C ILE A 48 -14.72 7.70 -0.45
N GLY A 49 -15.88 8.37 -0.42
CA GLY A 49 -16.99 8.04 0.46
C GLY A 49 -16.63 8.20 1.94
N LYS A 50 -17.46 7.62 2.81
CA LYS A 50 -17.27 7.63 4.26
C LYS A 50 -17.10 6.20 4.76
N ASN A 51 -16.09 5.97 5.59
CA ASN A 51 -15.81 4.68 6.21
C ASN A 51 -15.60 3.53 5.21
N LEU A 52 -15.04 3.82 4.04
CA LEU A 52 -14.67 2.81 3.02
C LEU A 52 -13.16 2.47 3.04
N ALA A 53 -12.37 3.28 3.73
CA ALA A 53 -10.93 3.09 3.93
C ALA A 53 -10.45 3.82 5.18
N ASN A 54 -9.27 3.45 5.67
CA ASN A 54 -8.61 4.16 6.75
C ASN A 54 -7.62 5.20 6.21
N CYS A 55 -8.10 6.39 5.89
CA CYS A 55 -7.28 7.54 5.55
C CYS A 55 -7.69 8.77 6.37
N GLY A 56 -6.89 9.84 6.28
CA GLY A 56 -7.18 11.10 6.95
C GLY A 56 -8.52 11.66 6.48
N TRP A 57 -9.38 11.99 7.45
CA TRP A 57 -10.74 12.51 7.23
C TRP A 57 -11.69 11.58 6.46
N CYS A 58 -11.36 10.30 6.29
CA CYS A 58 -12.23 9.32 5.61
C CYS A 58 -13.40 8.83 6.48
N GLY A 59 -13.47 9.27 7.74
CA GLY A 59 -14.62 9.09 8.61
C GLY A 59 -14.71 7.72 9.29
N SER A 60 -13.66 6.90 9.22
CA SER A 60 -13.54 5.69 10.03
C SER A 60 -13.20 6.02 11.49
N GLU A 61 -13.39 5.08 12.42
CA GLU A 61 -13.05 5.30 13.82
C GLU A 61 -11.53 5.51 14.07
N TRP A 62 -10.70 5.02 13.15
CA TRP A 62 -9.23 5.07 13.16
C TRP A 62 -8.65 6.27 12.39
N SER A 63 -9.43 6.91 11.53
CA SER A 63 -9.00 8.04 10.70
C SER A 63 -8.33 9.13 11.54
N ASN A 64 -7.13 9.56 11.15
CA ASN A 64 -6.29 10.52 11.87
C ASN A 64 -5.86 10.10 13.29
N LYS A 65 -6.02 8.82 13.69
CA LYS A 65 -5.62 8.33 15.01
C LYS A 65 -4.57 7.22 14.97
N ARG A 66 -4.80 6.19 14.16
CA ARG A 66 -3.92 5.00 14.07
C ARG A 66 -4.28 4.14 12.85
N THR A 67 -3.53 3.05 12.66
CA THR A 67 -3.89 1.98 11.72
C THR A 67 -5.16 1.26 12.18
N ALA A 68 -5.89 0.72 11.21
CA ALA A 68 -7.00 -0.20 11.42
C ALA A 68 -6.46 -1.64 11.32
N PRO A 69 -7.12 -2.63 11.96
CA PRO A 69 -6.85 -4.04 11.67
C PRO A 69 -6.95 -4.31 10.16
N VAL A 70 -6.03 -5.12 9.61
CA VAL A 70 -6.05 -5.48 8.19
C VAL A 70 -7.38 -6.15 7.84
N GLY A 71 -7.99 -5.76 6.72
CA GLY A 71 -9.27 -6.28 6.27
C GLY A 71 -10.49 -5.70 6.98
N SER A 72 -10.35 -4.55 7.65
CA SER A 72 -11.50 -3.86 8.29
C SER A 72 -12.50 -3.25 7.30
N PHE A 73 -12.11 -3.10 6.03
CA PHE A 73 -12.94 -2.55 4.95
C PHE A 73 -13.14 -3.60 3.85
N SER A 74 -14.08 -3.34 2.94
CA SER A 74 -14.34 -4.25 1.82
C SER A 74 -13.11 -4.43 0.93
N ALA A 75 -12.87 -5.67 0.49
CA ALA A 75 -11.88 -5.95 -0.53
C ALA A 75 -12.25 -5.35 -1.89
N ASN A 76 -11.26 -5.13 -2.73
CA ASN A 76 -11.46 -4.82 -4.14
C ASN A 76 -11.86 -6.08 -4.95
N ALA A 77 -12.06 -5.95 -6.26
CA ALA A 77 -12.56 -7.05 -7.10
C ALA A 77 -11.58 -8.25 -7.22
N PHE A 78 -10.32 -8.08 -6.83
CA PHE A 78 -9.32 -9.16 -6.77
C PHE A 78 -9.23 -9.80 -5.38
N GLY A 79 -10.10 -9.41 -4.44
CA GLY A 79 -10.06 -9.90 -3.07
C GLY A 79 -8.94 -9.29 -2.22
N LEU A 80 -8.36 -8.17 -2.67
CA LEU A 80 -7.30 -7.49 -1.92
C LEU A 80 -7.89 -6.43 -1.01
N TYR A 81 -7.39 -6.43 0.23
CA TYR A 81 -7.75 -5.47 1.27
C TYR A 81 -6.73 -4.34 1.35
N ASP A 82 -7.18 -3.22 1.91
CA ASP A 82 -6.34 -2.08 2.29
C ASP A 82 -5.43 -1.56 1.17
N THR A 83 -5.88 -1.64 -0.09
CA THR A 83 -5.20 -0.99 -1.24
C THR A 83 -5.50 0.51 -1.32
N VAL A 84 -6.28 1.04 -0.37
CA VAL A 84 -6.59 2.46 -0.18
C VAL A 84 -6.49 2.75 1.31
N GLY A 85 -5.51 3.55 1.70
CA GLY A 85 -5.22 3.95 3.07
C GLY A 85 -4.54 2.88 3.91
N ASN A 86 -4.79 2.95 5.21
CA ASN A 86 -4.13 2.24 6.30
C ASN A 86 -2.65 2.60 6.42
N VAL A 87 -1.79 2.10 5.51
CA VAL A 87 -0.37 2.42 5.46
C VAL A 87 0.09 2.57 4.02
N TRP A 88 1.06 3.47 3.80
CA TRP A 88 1.81 3.50 2.55
C TRP A 88 2.62 2.21 2.42
N GLU A 89 2.78 1.71 1.20
CA GLU A 89 3.45 0.43 0.99
C GLU A 89 4.66 0.55 0.08
N TRP A 90 5.80 0.01 0.55
CA TRP A 90 7.02 -0.10 -0.25
C TRP A 90 6.80 -0.94 -1.52
N THR A 91 7.32 -0.44 -2.63
CA THR A 91 7.43 -1.16 -3.90
C THR A 91 8.89 -1.46 -4.23
N SER A 92 9.13 -2.44 -5.11
CA SER A 92 10.48 -2.72 -5.62
C SER A 92 10.98 -1.61 -6.56
N SER A 93 10.07 -0.84 -7.18
CA SER A 93 10.40 0.24 -8.11
C SER A 93 11.21 1.37 -7.47
N THR A 94 12.09 1.96 -8.28
CA THR A 94 12.91 3.12 -7.92
C THR A 94 12.46 4.33 -8.72
N GLY A 95 12.34 5.48 -8.06
CA GLY A 95 12.21 6.78 -8.69
C GLY A 95 13.55 7.34 -9.17
N ASN A 96 13.57 8.63 -9.48
CA ASN A 96 14.79 9.34 -9.86
C ASN A 96 15.82 9.28 -8.72
N LYS A 97 17.11 9.24 -9.06
CA LYS A 97 18.23 9.20 -8.09
C LYS A 97 18.21 8.03 -7.09
N LYS A 98 17.55 6.91 -7.42
CA LYS A 98 17.40 5.70 -6.58
C LYS A 98 16.47 5.88 -5.37
N ASP A 99 15.63 6.92 -5.36
CA ASP A 99 14.58 7.04 -4.37
C ASP A 99 13.58 5.88 -4.49
N ALA A 100 12.88 5.54 -3.41
CA ALA A 100 11.93 4.46 -3.37
C ALA A 100 10.49 4.97 -3.56
N VAL A 101 9.69 4.20 -4.29
CA VAL A 101 8.27 4.50 -4.53
C VAL A 101 7.42 3.78 -3.49
N VAL A 102 6.54 4.53 -2.82
CA VAL A 102 5.45 3.97 -2.00
C VAL A 102 4.08 4.33 -2.56
N ARG A 103 3.09 3.48 -2.27
CA ARG A 103 1.73 3.57 -2.82
C ARG A 103 0.66 3.38 -1.74
N GLY A 104 -0.57 3.78 -2.03
CA GLY A 104 -1.75 3.45 -1.22
C GLY A 104 -2.24 4.48 -0.21
N GLY A 105 -1.44 5.47 0.19
CA GLY A 105 -1.86 6.42 1.22
C GLY A 105 -1.83 5.81 2.63
N ALA A 106 -2.16 6.61 3.66
CA ALA A 106 -2.19 6.11 5.03
C ALA A 106 -3.21 6.83 5.92
N TRP A 107 -3.41 6.31 7.13
CA TRP A 107 -4.42 6.72 8.11
C TRP A 107 -4.40 8.21 8.50
N ASN A 108 -3.27 8.89 8.36
CA ASN A 108 -3.05 10.31 8.68
C ASN A 108 -2.81 11.21 7.46
N PHE A 109 -3.03 10.71 6.24
CA PHE A 109 -2.88 11.50 5.00
C PHE A 109 -4.23 11.75 4.35
N ALA A 110 -4.35 12.86 3.62
CA ALA A 110 -5.56 13.20 2.89
C ALA A 110 -5.99 12.06 1.95
N SER A 111 -7.30 11.87 1.79
CA SER A 111 -7.89 10.83 0.92
C SER A 111 -7.39 10.89 -0.53
N SER A 112 -7.09 12.08 -1.05
CA SER A 112 -6.51 12.25 -2.39
C SER A 112 -5.15 11.56 -2.55
N LEU A 113 -4.41 11.36 -1.46
CA LEU A 113 -3.15 10.63 -1.48
C LEU A 113 -3.31 9.11 -1.42
N ALA A 114 -4.52 8.61 -1.17
CA ALA A 114 -4.86 7.19 -1.18
C ALA A 114 -5.44 6.71 -2.53
N ARG A 115 -5.51 7.58 -3.54
CA ARG A 115 -5.96 7.20 -4.89
C ARG A 115 -5.06 6.14 -5.48
N ALA A 116 -5.64 5.26 -6.29
CA ALA A 116 -4.96 4.12 -6.89
C ALA A 116 -3.73 4.52 -7.72
N SER A 117 -3.69 5.75 -8.28
CA SER A 117 -2.61 6.31 -9.09
C SER A 117 -1.57 7.12 -8.31
N THR A 118 -1.82 7.46 -7.05
CA THR A 118 -0.93 8.33 -6.28
C THR A 118 0.33 7.59 -5.84
N ARG A 119 1.48 8.22 -6.07
CA ARG A 119 2.79 7.80 -5.57
C ARG A 119 3.35 8.82 -4.59
N LEU A 120 4.13 8.33 -3.64
CA LEU A 120 5.03 9.15 -2.83
C LEU A 120 6.45 8.62 -3.01
N ILE A 121 7.40 9.55 -3.15
CA ILE A 121 8.82 9.25 -3.32
C ILE A 121 9.53 9.52 -2.01
N LEU A 122 10.25 8.53 -1.50
CA LEU A 122 10.91 8.59 -0.20
C LEU A 122 12.34 8.05 -0.31
N ALA A 123 13.20 8.45 0.62
CA ALA A 123 14.50 7.82 0.77
C ALA A 123 14.31 6.33 1.14
N PRO A 124 15.10 5.39 0.59
CA PRO A 124 14.94 3.95 0.85
C PRO A 124 15.12 3.54 2.32
N ASP A 125 15.83 4.35 3.11
CA ASP A 125 16.09 4.19 4.55
C ASP A 125 15.06 4.91 5.44
N PHE A 126 14.08 5.59 4.84
CA PHE A 126 13.05 6.30 5.58
C PHE A 126 12.15 5.32 6.35
N ARG A 127 11.80 5.69 7.58
CA ARG A 127 10.98 4.85 8.48
C ARG A 127 9.90 5.70 9.10
N ALA A 128 8.66 5.24 9.02
CA ALA A 128 7.53 5.88 9.69
C ALA A 128 6.50 4.85 10.15
N ASN A 129 5.64 5.25 11.08
CA ASN A 129 4.56 4.42 11.63
C ASN A 129 3.35 4.30 10.70
N TYR A 130 3.41 4.97 9.55
CA TYR A 130 2.40 4.93 8.49
C TYR A 130 2.92 4.25 7.22
N ILE A 131 4.07 3.58 7.27
CA ILE A 131 4.65 2.85 6.14
C ILE A 131 4.79 1.36 6.49
N GLY A 132 4.33 0.51 5.58
CA GLY A 132 4.46 -0.94 5.60
C GLY A 132 4.80 -1.47 4.21
N PHE A 133 4.37 -2.70 3.92
CA PHE A 133 4.58 -3.36 2.63
C PHE A 133 3.62 -4.53 2.46
N ARG A 134 3.51 -5.01 1.22
CA ARG A 134 2.91 -6.31 0.89
C ARG A 134 3.86 -7.13 0.03
N LEU A 135 3.69 -8.44 0.05
CA LEU A 135 4.47 -9.35 -0.78
C LEU A 135 3.65 -9.79 -1.99
N MET A 136 4.34 -10.05 -3.08
CA MET A 136 3.85 -10.70 -4.28
C MET A 136 4.66 -11.98 -4.48
N SER A 137 3.98 -13.07 -4.82
CA SER A 137 4.62 -14.34 -5.17
C SER A 137 4.80 -14.44 -6.67
N GLU A 138 5.93 -14.98 -7.09
CA GLU A 138 6.11 -15.49 -8.45
C GLU A 138 5.60 -16.94 -8.50
N ARG A 139 5.05 -17.34 -9.65
CA ARG A 139 4.64 -18.73 -9.92
C ARG A 139 5.69 -19.42 -10.77
#